data_AF-A0A4Q2LYK0-F1
#
_entry.id   AF-A0A4Q2LYK0-F1
#
_cell.length_a   1.000
_cell.length_b   1.000
_cell.length_c   1.000
_cell.angle_alpha   90.00
_cell.angle_beta   90.00
_cell.angle_gamma   90.00
#
_symmetry.space_group_name_H-M   'P 1'
#
loop_
_entity.id
_entity.type
_entity.pdbx_description
1 polymer ?
#
loop_
_entity_poly.entity_id
_entity_poly.type
_entity_poly.pdbx_seq_one_letter_code
_entity_poly.pdbx_strand_id
1 'polypeptide(L)' 'MRKYIGQTVTIIYVDKANQITQRRVRVIELQGDRVKVYCHTAKAPRLLLASNILAMEPARHAI' A
#
# COMPACT_ATOMS: atom_id res chain seq x y z
N MET A 1 4.83 -9.40 1.56
CA MET A 1 3.78 -8.48 2.06
C MET A 1 3.18 -8.86 3.42
N ARG A 2 2.99 -10.16 3.71
CA ARG A 2 2.35 -10.63 4.95
C ARG A 2 2.95 -10.04 6.24
N LYS A 3 4.28 -9.85 6.29
CA LYS A 3 4.98 -9.24 7.43
C LYS A 3 4.56 -7.81 7.78
N TYR A 4 3.88 -7.10 6.87
CA TYR A 4 3.47 -5.70 7.07
C TYR A 4 2.00 -5.56 7.50
N ILE A 5 1.24 -6.65 7.65
CA ILE A 5 -0.15 -6.59 8.14
C ILE A 5 -0.19 -5.86 9.48
N GLY A 6 -1.10 -4.89 9.61
CA GLY A 6 -1.23 -4.01 10.77
C GLY A 6 -0.28 -2.81 10.78
N GLN A 7 0.71 -2.75 9.89
CA GLN A 7 1.71 -1.68 9.85
C GLN A 7 1.35 -0.62 8.80
N THR A 8 1.84 0.60 9.04
CA THR A 8 1.82 1.67 8.04
C THR A 8 3.10 1.60 7.21
N VAL A 9 2.95 1.57 5.89
CA VAL A 9 4.04 1.48 4.92
C VAL A 9 3.91 2.58 3.89
N THR A 10 5.04 2.96 3.30
CA THR A 10 5.07 3.72 2.06
C THR A 10 5.24 2.73 0.92
N ILE A 11 4.39 2.84 -0.11
CA ILE A 11 4.47 2.04 -1.33
C ILE A 11 4.68 2.91 -2.55
N ILE A 12 5.39 2.38 -3.54
CA ILE A 12 5.39 2.88 -4.91
C ILE A 12 4.40 2.02 -5.70
N TYR A 13 3.36 2.64 -6.23
CA TYR A 13 2.23 1.96 -6.87
C TYR A 13 2.03 2.46 -8.30
N VAL A 14 1.93 1.52 -9.25
CA VAL A 14 1.60 1.82 -10.65
C VAL A 14 0.12 1.54 -10.91
N ASP A 15 -0.58 2.53 -11.46
CA ASP A 15 -1.98 2.36 -11.85
C ASP A 15 -2.14 1.77 -13.26
N LYS A 16 -3.40 1.63 -13.71
CA LYS A 16 -3.71 1.07 -15.04
C LYS A 16 -3.32 1.98 -16.21
N ALA A 17 -3.06 3.26 -15.95
CA ALA A 17 -2.58 4.23 -16.93
C ALA A 17 -1.03 4.38 -16.87
N ASN A 18 -0.33 3.43 -16.22
CA ASN A 18 1.11 3.46 -15.97
C ASN A 18 1.59 4.67 -15.15
N GLN A 19 0.70 5.35 -14.42
CA GLN A 19 1.10 6.43 -13.52
C GLN A 19 1.64 5.85 -12.23
N ILE A 20 2.87 6.23 -11.90
CA ILE A 20 3.55 5.82 -10.67
C ILE A 20 3.24 6.84 -9.57
N THR A 21 2.80 6.35 -8.43
CA THR A 21 2.43 7.17 -7.27
C THR A 21 3.08 6.63 -6.01
N GLN A 22 3.55 7.52 -5.13
CA GLN A 22 3.96 7.15 -3.77
C GLN A 22 2.74 7.27 -2.84
N ARG A 23 2.45 6.22 -2.07
CA ARG A 23 1.27 6.16 -1.20
C ARG A 23 1.66 5.71 0.20
N ARG A 24 1.18 6.44 1.21
CA ARG A 24 1.22 6.00 2.61
C ARG A 24 -0.05 5.23 2.93
N VAL A 25 0.08 3.96 3.31
CA VAL A 25 -1.06 3.06 3.54
C VAL A 25 -0.85 2.20 4.78
N ARG A 26 -1.93 1.88 5.51
CA ARG A 26 -1.92 0.83 6.53
C ARG A 26 -2.37 -0.48 5.91
N VAL A 27 -1.56 -1.54 5.99
CA VAL A 27 -1.93 -2.86 5.47
C VAL A 27 -2.94 -3.50 6.42
N ILE A 28 -4.12 -3.86 5.91
CA ILE A 28 -5.19 -4.47 6.71
C ILE A 28 -5.16 -5.99 6.53
N GLU A 29 -5.17 -6.47 5.29
CA GLU A 29 -5.31 -7.89 4.98
C GLU A 29 -4.75 -8.22 3.59
N LEU A 30 -4.32 -9.46 3.39
CA LEU A 30 -4.01 -10.03 2.08
C LEU A 30 -5.16 -10.94 1.62
N GLN A 31 -5.66 -10.70 0.42
CA GLN A 31 -6.74 -11.45 -0.21
C GLN A 31 -6.26 -11.95 -1.58
N GLY A 32 -5.60 -13.11 -1.60
CA GLY A 32 -5.01 -13.66 -2.82
C GLY A 32 -3.96 -12.72 -3.44
N ASP A 33 -4.23 -12.24 -4.65
CA ASP A 33 -3.41 -11.29 -5.41
C ASP A 33 -3.65 -9.81 -5.02
N ARG A 34 -4.59 -9.57 -4.09
CA ARG A 34 -4.99 -8.24 -3.66
C ARG A 34 -4.59 -7.95 -2.22
N VAL A 35 -4.44 -6.67 -1.92
CA VAL A 35 -4.06 -6.14 -0.62
C VAL A 35 -5.10 -5.13 -0.21
N LYS A 36 -5.82 -5.42 0.87
CA LYS A 36 -6.74 -4.46 1.50
C LYS A 36 -5.90 -3.52 2.36
N VAL A 37 -6.01 -2.23 2.10
CA VAL A 37 -5.27 -1.19 2.83
C VAL A 37 -6.19 -0.05 3.22
N TYR A 38 -5.82 0.70 4.27
CA TYR A 38 -6.35 2.05 4.47
C TYR A 38 -5.38 3.05 3.84
N CYS A 39 -5.84 3.84 2.87
CA CYS A 39 -5.02 4.84 2.21
C CYS A 39 -5.12 6.18 2.95
N HIS A 40 -4.00 6.67 3.49
CA HIS A 40 -4.01 7.91 4.28
C HIS A 40 -4.33 9.15 3.44
N THR A 41 -3.84 9.21 2.21
CA THR A 41 -4.12 10.34 1.30
C THR A 41 -5.60 10.43 0.94
N ALA A 42 -6.25 9.29 0.69
CA ALA A 42 -7.68 9.25 0.33
C ALA A 42 -8.60 9.19 1.56
N LYS A 43 -8.05 9.02 2.77
CA LYS A 43 -8.78 8.77 4.02
C LYS A 43 -9.83 7.65 3.92
N ALA A 44 -9.55 6.62 3.12
CA ALA A 44 -10.50 5.56 2.80
C ALA A 44 -9.82 4.19 2.59
N PRO A 45 -10.55 3.07 2.80
CA PRO A 45 -10.09 1.75 2.41
C PRO A 45 -9.91 1.63 0.89
N ARG A 46 -8.88 0.90 0.46
CA ARG A 46 -8.63 0.54 -0.95
C ARG A 46 -8.20 -0.91 -1.08
N LEU A 47 -8.56 -1.51 -2.20
CA LEU A 47 -8.08 -2.83 -2.61
C LEU A 47 -7.06 -2.62 -3.74
N LEU A 48 -5.81 -2.98 -3.49
CA LEU A 48 -4.70 -2.81 -4.44
C LEU A 48 -4.28 -4.16 -4.99
N LEU A 49 -3.91 -4.22 -6.27
CA LEU A 49 -3.22 -5.38 -6.84
C LEU A 49 -1.80 -5.44 -6.29
N ALA A 50 -1.40 -6.58 -5.72
CA ALA A 50 -0.06 -6.79 -5.19
C ALA A 50 1.00 -6.70 -6.30
N SER A 51 0.69 -7.16 -7.51
CA SER A 51 1.55 -7.08 -8.69
C SER A 51 1.86 -5.64 -9.13
N ASN A 52 1.05 -4.67 -8.72
CA ASN A 52 1.22 -3.26 -9.07
C ASN A 52 2.01 -2.47 -8.01
N ILE A 53 2.49 -3.14 -6.96
CA ILE A 53 3.34 -2.54 -5.93
C ILE A 53 4.79 -2.77 -6.33
N LEU A 54 5.44 -1.71 -6.81
CA LEU A 54 6.82 -1.75 -7.31
C LEU A 54 7.86 -1.75 -6.18
N ALA A 55 7.56 -1.05 -5.08
CA ALA A 55 8.40 -1.01 -3.90
C ALA A 55 7.55 -0.77 -2.64
N MET A 56 8.05 -1.19 -1.49
CA MET A 56 7.40 -1.02 -0.20
C MET A 56 8.40 -0.98 0.94
N GLU A 57 8.27 0.02 1.81
CA GLU A 57 9.06 0.18 3.03
C GLU A 57 8.18 0.54 4.23
N PRO A 58 8.58 0.19 5.47
CA PRO A 58 7.95 0.73 6.68
C PRO A 58 7.88 2.25 6.60
N ALA A 59 6.72 2.83 6.94
CA ALA A 59 6.62 4.28 7.05
C ALA A 59 7.53 4.71 8.21
N ARG A 60 8.59 5.48 7.91
CA ARG A 60 9.44 6.05 8.95
C ARG A 60 8.58 6.95 9.84
N HIS A 61 8.72 6.80 11.15
CA HIS A 61 8.31 7.87 12.04
C HIS A 61 9.23 9.06 11.77
N ALA A 62 8.65 10.23 11.53
CA ALA A 62 9.41 11.45 11.76
C ALA A 62 9.69 11.47 13.27
N ILE A 63 10.97 11.41 13.62
CA ILE A 63 11.46 11.61 14.99
C ILE A 63 11.39 13.10 15.27
#